data_AF-A0A9P5WKR6-F1
#
_entry.id   AF-A0A9P5WKR6-F1
#
_cell.length_a   1.000
_cell.length_b   1.000
_cell.length_c   1.000
_cell.angle_alpha   90.00
_cell.angle_beta   90.00
_cell.angle_gamma   90.00
#
_symmetry.space_group_name_H-M   'P 1'
#
loop_
_entity.id
_entity.type
_entity.pdbx_description
1 polymer ?
#
loop_
_entity_poly.entity_id
_entity_poly.type
_entity_poly.pdbx_seq_one_letter_code
_entity_poly.pdbx_strand_id
1 'polypeptide(L)'
;NAPQISWTVDEKPAGFWREERDLTYVLLYNASHMVPYDTPLAAADMMRRFMGLDSKIQAFTSRLGTDEDTSDDLPPGGEKIDIDQPKKPSSSA
;
A
#
# COMPACT_ATOMS: atom_id res chain seq x y z
N ASN A 1 3.86 16.69 6.70
CA ASN A 1 3.02 15.65 7.30
C ASN A 1 2.52 14.81 6.15
N ALA A 2 2.89 13.53 6.09
CA ALA A 2 2.47 12.67 4.98
C ALA A 2 0.95 12.38 5.02
N PRO A 3 0.27 12.28 3.86
CA PRO A 3 -1.15 11.98 3.78
C PRO A 3 -1.44 10.59 4.34
N GLN A 4 -2.52 10.47 5.11
CA GLN A 4 -2.99 9.20 5.67
C GLN A 4 -3.93 8.52 4.70
N ILE A 5 -3.53 7.35 4.19
CA ILE A 5 -4.29 6.57 3.23
C ILE A 5 -5.09 5.51 3.98
N SER A 6 -6.40 5.44 3.75
CA SER A 6 -7.26 4.38 4.29
C SER A 6 -6.91 3.03 3.66
N TRP A 7 -6.93 1.97 4.46
CA TRP A 7 -6.60 0.62 4.00
C TRP A 7 -7.70 -0.37 4.36
N THR A 8 -8.15 -1.12 3.36
CA THR A 8 -9.17 -2.16 3.49
C THR A 8 -8.66 -3.50 3.00
N VAL A 9 -8.96 -4.56 3.74
CA VAL A 9 -8.60 -5.94 3.42
C VAL A 9 -9.84 -6.80 3.61
N ASP A 10 -10.18 -7.61 2.61
CA ASP A 10 -11.36 -8.49 2.62
C ASP A 10 -12.64 -7.70 2.96
N GLU A 11 -12.79 -6.54 2.31
CA GLU A 11 -13.89 -5.57 2.51
C GLU A 11 -14.03 -5.03 3.95
N LYS A 12 -13.05 -5.28 4.82
CA LYS A 12 -13.01 -4.79 6.20
C LYS A 12 -11.97 -3.66 6.34
N PRO A 13 -12.23 -2.65 7.17
CA PRO A 13 -11.23 -1.63 7.48
C PRO A 13 -10.06 -2.26 8.23
N ALA A 14 -8.90 -2.35 7.57
CA ALA A 14 -7.69 -2.90 8.14
C ALA A 14 -6.90 -1.84 8.92
N GLY A 15 -6.97 -0.58 8.47
CA GLY A 15 -6.40 0.56 9.18
C GLY A 15 -5.94 1.68 8.25
N PHE A 16 -4.77 2.25 8.54
CA PHE A 16 -4.22 3.38 7.80
C PHE A 16 -2.74 3.23 7.46
N TRP A 17 -2.36 3.81 6.33
CA TRP A 17 -1.02 3.76 5.76
C TRP A 17 -0.47 5.17 5.56
N ARG A 18 0.80 5.37 5.90
CA ARG A 18 1.54 6.64 5.72
C ARG A 18 2.97 6.35 5.29
N GLU A 19 3.46 7.12 4.33
CA GLU A 19 4.83 6.97 3.82
C GLU A 19 5.53 8.33 3.82
N GLU A 20 6.72 8.40 4.43
CA GLU A 20 7.55 9.60 4.46
C GLU A 20 9.03 9.23 4.49
N ARG A 21 9.82 9.74 3.52
CA ARG A 21 11.30 9.63 3.50
C ARG A 21 11.82 8.22 3.85
N ASP A 22 11.40 7.23 3.06
CA ASP A 22 11.76 5.81 3.21
C ASP A 22 11.23 5.11 4.49
N LEU A 23 10.33 5.77 5.23
CA LEU A 23 9.63 5.18 6.36
C LEU A 23 8.16 4.96 6.01
N THR A 24 7.73 3.72 6.14
CA THR A 24 6.32 3.33 6.04
C THR A 24 5.76 3.10 7.44
N TYR A 25 4.76 3.88 7.81
CA TYR A 25 3.99 3.72 9.04
C TYR A 25 2.63 3.11 8.72
N VAL A 26 2.29 2.02 9.41
CA VAL A 26 1.02 1.33 9.26
C VAL A 26 0.36 1.18 10.62
N LEU A 27 -0.88 1.66 10.73
CA LEU A 27 -1.74 1.40 11.87
C LEU A 27 -2.70 0.27 11.50
N LEU A 28 -2.68 -0.83 12.25
CA LEU A 28 -3.63 -1.93 12.09
C LEU A 28 -4.66 -1.94 13.21
N TYR A 29 -5.92 -2.13 12.85
CA TYR A 29 -7.01 -2.28 13.80
C TYR A 29 -7.15 -3.71 14.29
N ASN A 30 -7.60 -3.86 15.53
CA ASN A 30 -7.88 -5.15 16.16
C ASN A 30 -6.70 -6.13 16.15
N ALA A 31 -5.48 -5.60 16.17
CA ALA A 31 -4.25 -6.37 16.28
C ALA A 31 -3.51 -5.98 17.56
N SER A 32 -3.00 -6.99 18.25
CA SER A 32 -2.15 -6.84 19.43
C SER A 32 -0.68 -6.75 19.01
N HIS A 33 0.23 -7.11 19.91
CA HIS A 33 1.67 -7.18 19.64
C HIS A 33 2.02 -8.18 18.52
N MET A 34 1.27 -9.28 18.42
CA MET A 34 1.49 -10.33 17.42
C MET A 34 0.57 -10.13 16.22
N VAL A 35 0.82 -9.09 15.43
CA VAL A 35 -0.02 -8.72 14.28
C VAL A 35 -0.29 -9.90 13.32
N PRO A 36 0.70 -10.73 12.92
CA PRO A 36 0.43 -11.86 12.03
C PRO A 36 -0.43 -12.96 12.66
N TYR A 37 -0.52 -13.01 13.99
CA TYR A 37 -1.36 -13.97 14.71
C TYR A 37 -2.81 -13.49 14.74
N ASP A 38 -3.03 -12.20 15.01
CA ASP A 38 -4.38 -11.64 15.14
C ASP A 38 -5.02 -11.35 13.78
N THR A 39 -4.26 -10.80 12.83
CA THR A 39 -4.74 -10.40 11.51
C THR A 39 -3.83 -10.92 10.39
N PRO A 40 -3.84 -12.24 10.13
CA PRO A 40 -2.90 -12.86 9.18
C PRO A 40 -3.02 -12.33 7.75
N LEU A 41 -4.24 -12.00 7.30
CA LEU A 41 -4.49 -11.46 5.96
C LEU A 41 -3.87 -10.08 5.78
N ALA A 42 -4.13 -9.17 6.72
CA ALA A 42 -3.58 -7.82 6.69
C ALA A 42 -2.05 -7.84 6.84
N ALA A 43 -1.51 -8.62 7.78
CA ALA A 43 -0.08 -8.76 7.97
C ALA A 43 0.63 -9.28 6.70
N ALA A 44 0.05 -10.26 6.01
CA ALA A 44 0.62 -10.82 4.79
C ALA A 44 0.57 -9.83 3.62
N ASP A 45 -0.51 -9.06 3.48
CA ASP A 45 -0.62 -8.00 2.48
C ASP A 45 0.37 -6.86 2.73
N MET A 46 0.49 -6.41 3.99
CA MET A 46 1.50 -5.43 4.41
C MET A 46 2.91 -5.88 4.05
N MET A 47 3.26 -7.12 4.40
CA MET A 47 4.58 -7.68 4.10
C MET A 47 4.85 -7.81 2.60
N ARG A 48 3.84 -8.22 1.81
CA ARG A 48 3.98 -8.28 0.35
C ARG A 48 4.22 -6.90 -0.26
N ARG A 49 3.47 -5.88 0.19
CA ARG A 49 3.65 -4.48 -0.24
C ARG A 49 5.04 -3.97 0.13
N PHE A 50 5.50 -4.24 1.35
CA PHE A 50 6.84 -3.86 1.81
C PHE A 50 7.96 -4.51 0.98
N MET A 51 7.78 -5.76 0.58
CA MET A 51 8.74 -6.48 -0.28
C MET A 51 8.61 -6.14 -1.77
N GLY A 52 7.66 -5.29 -2.17
CA GLY A 52 7.39 -5.00 -3.59
C GLY A 52 6.86 -6.20 -4.37
N LEU A 53 6.21 -7.15 -3.71
CA LEU A 53 5.58 -8.31 -4.36
C LEU A 53 4.20 -7.93 -4.90
N ASP A 54 3.83 -8.51 -6.04
CA ASP A 54 2.53 -8.25 -6.68
C ASP A 54 1.36 -8.61 -5.75
N SER A 55 0.63 -7.58 -5.31
CA SER A 55 -0.54 -7.70 -4.45
C SER A 55 -1.71 -8.44 -5.13
N LYS A 56 -1.66 -8.56 -6.47
CA LYS A 56 -2.71 -9.14 -7.33
C LYS A 56 -2.78 -10.67 -7.27
N ILE A 57 -1.74 -11.32 -6.76
CA ILE A 57 -1.66 -12.80 -6.67
C ILE A 57 -2.36 -13.32 -5.40
N GLN A 58 -2.90 -12.44 -4.57
CA GLN A 58 -3.52 -12.81 -3.30
C GLN A 58 -4.95 -13.35 -3.49
N ALA A 59 -5.34 -14.30 -2.64
CA ALA A 59 -6.68 -14.90 -2.66
C ALA A 59 -7.78 -14.00 -2.06
N PHE A 60 -7.44 -12.77 -1.64
CA PHE A 60 -8.34 -11.82 -0.98
C PHE A 60 -8.19 -10.41 -1.57
N THR A 61 -9.20 -9.58 -1.40
CA THR A 61 -9.21 -8.20 -1.89
C THR A 61 -8.48 -7.29 -0.92
N SER A 62 -7.57 -6.44 -1.41
CA SER A 62 -6.88 -5.43 -0.59
C SER A 62 -6.76 -4.12 -1.36
N ARG A 63 -7.21 -3.01 -0.77
CA ARG A 63 -7.26 -1.69 -1.40
C ARG A 63 -6.75 -0.59 -0.46
N LEU A 64 -5.89 0.27 -0.99
CA LEU A 64 -5.43 1.52 -0.37
C LEU A 64 -6.19 2.69 -1.02
N GLY A 65 -6.81 3.54 -0.22
CA GLY A 65 -7.56 4.72 -0.64
C GLY A 65 -9.07 4.55 -0.61
N THR A 66 -9.77 5.68 -0.45
CA THR A 66 -11.19 5.87 -0.77
C THR A 66 -11.26 6.64 -2.07
N ASP A 67 -12.16 6.25 -2.97
CA ASP A 67 -12.41 6.91 -4.25
C ASP A 67 -13.06 8.29 -4.07
N GLU A 68 -12.54 9.19 -3.22
CA GLU A 68 -12.92 10.60 -3.15
C GLU A 68 -11.69 11.46 -2.80
N ASP A 69 -11.46 12.48 -3.64
CA ASP A 69 -10.55 13.63 -3.54
C ASP A 69 -9.04 13.42 -3.74
N THR A 70 -8.67 13.41 -5.03
CA THR A 70 -7.44 14.06 -5.51
C THR A 70 -7.65 15.58 -5.52
N SER A 71 -6.91 16.33 -4.70
CA SER A 71 -6.36 17.64 -5.11
C SER A 71 -5.25 18.08 -4.14
N ASP A 72 -4.05 18.16 -4.71
CA ASP A 72 -2.87 18.90 -4.26
C ASP A 72 -2.02 18.31 -3.12
N ASP A 73 -0.70 18.30 -3.36
CA ASP A 73 0.40 17.88 -2.48
C ASP A 73 0.78 16.38 -2.42
N LEU A 74 1.21 15.84 -3.57
CA LEU A 74 2.15 14.70 -3.61
C LEU A 74 3.60 15.21 -3.37
N PRO A 75 4.34 14.71 -2.36
CA PRO A 75 5.78 14.92 -2.29
C PRO A 75 6.50 14.16 -3.43
N PRO A 76 7.58 14.72 -4.01
CA PRO A 76 8.32 14.06 -5.09
C PRO A 76 9.17 12.95 -4.47
N GLY A 77 8.71 11.70 -4.52
CA GLY A 77 9.54 10.61 -3.98
C GLY A 77 8.92 9.22 -3.87
N GLY A 78 7.65 9.01 -4.27
CA GLY A 78 7.09 7.67 -4.41
C GLY A 78 6.98 7.32 -5.88
N GLU A 79 7.88 6.47 -6.38
CA GLU A 79 7.80 5.93 -7.73
C GLU A 79 6.47 5.18 -7.90
N LYS A 80 5.60 5.71 -8.76
CA LYS A 80 4.37 5.02 -9.18
C LYS A 80 4.79 3.79 -9.96
N ILE A 81 4.76 2.64 -9.32
CA ILE A 81 4.80 1.35 -10.01
C ILE A 81 3.46 1.15 -10.74
N ASP A 82 3.39 1.70 -11.96
CA ASP A 82 2.31 1.44 -12.91
C ASP A 82 2.46 0.00 -13.45
N ILE A 83 1.62 -0.92 -12.94
CA ILE A 83 1.67 -2.37 -13.24
C ILE A 83 1.08 -2.70 -14.63
N ASP A 84 1.10 -1.78 -15.60
CA ASP A 84 0.52 -2.06 -16.94
C ASP A 84 1.22 -1.39 -18.13
N GLN A 85 2.54 -1.16 -18.07
CA GLN A 85 3.29 -0.73 -19.26
C GLN A 85 4.45 -1.67 -19.63
N PRO A 86 4.43 -2.31 -20.82
CA PRO A 86 5.56 -3.09 -21.29
C PRO A 86 6.73 -2.16 -21.63
N LYS A 87 7.88 -2.40 -20.98
CA LYS A 87 9.15 -1.68 -21.21
C LYS A 87 9.50 -1.66 -22.71
N LYS A 88 9.59 -0.47 -23.32
CA LYS A 88 10.31 -0.27 -24.58
C LYS A 88 11.70 0.34 -24.32
N PRO A 89 12.75 -0.12 -25.01
CA PRO A 89 14.12 0.26 -24.71
C PRO A 89 14.48 1.66 -25.22
N SER A 90 15.38 2.29 -24.47
CA SER A 90 15.97 3.61 -24.68
C SER A 90 16.50 3.86 -26.09
N SER A 91 16.31 5.07 -26.62
CA SER A 91 17.22 5.64 -27.61
C SER A 91 17.36 7.15 -27.37
N SER A 92 18.60 7.55 -27.15
CA SER A 92 19.11 8.93 -27.10
C SER A 92 18.88 9.70 -28.40
N ALA A 93 18.65 11.01 -28.28
CA ALA A 93 19.34 12.09 -29.00
C ALA A 93 18.78 13.44 -28.53
#